data_AF-A0A512M8W5-F1
#
_entry.id   AF-A0A512M8W5-F1
#
_cell.length_a   1.000
_cell.length_b   1.000
_cell.length_c   1.000
_cell.angle_alpha   90.00
_cell.angle_beta   90.00
_cell.angle_gamma   90.00
#
_symmetry.space_group_name_H-M   'P 1'
#
loop_
_entity.id
_entity.type
_entity.pdbx_description
1 polymer ?
#
loop_
_entity_poly.entity_id
_entity_poly.type
_entity_poly.pdbx_seq_one_letter_code
_entity_poly.pdbx_strand_id
1 'polypeptide(L)'
;MKRLFHGLIGLATLAALLGWLMGRGEGGRVPLAAAERLSVSQVSPVPRVMSASMSAQKSALPSEGREIVDKFAKAEVLASQQTEVKTASGEKLLRRVRLVRDESFKYPVLRVEDEIVRTPQGDRLVRQNAMVGDHVMVKLRNPKMPEAELLKVLGDGGASVRKRMPASGLWLVAFAEPKTDTVPRAISRLSKLEEHVLVVEPDHIMTAQAAATTAPAWAVCAGRSLC
;
A
#
# COMPACT_ATOMS: atom_id res chain seq x y z
N MET A 1 21.80 -44.10 3.87
CA MET A 1 22.07 -44.04 5.32
C MET A 1 21.07 -43.08 5.95
N LYS A 2 20.08 -43.62 6.65
CA LYS A 2 19.00 -42.88 7.33
C LYS A 2 19.48 -42.54 8.74
N ARG A 3 19.39 -41.29 9.19
CA ARG A 3 19.47 -40.95 10.62
C ARG A 3 18.19 -40.26 11.04
N LEU A 4 17.45 -40.99 11.88
CA LEU A 4 16.35 -40.52 12.70
C LEU A 4 16.87 -39.47 13.69
N PHE A 5 16.22 -38.31 13.76
CA PHE A 5 16.25 -37.44 14.93
C PHE A 5 14.79 -37.09 15.27
N HIS A 6 14.18 -37.94 16.10
CA HIS A 6 13.01 -37.58 16.89
C HIS A 6 13.52 -37.05 18.22
N GLY A 7 13.28 -35.76 18.48
CA GLY A 7 13.74 -35.06 19.68
C GLY A 7 12.63 -34.18 20.26
N LEU A 8 11.67 -34.84 20.91
CA LEU A 8 11.13 -34.52 22.25
C LEU A 8 11.53 -33.16 22.87
N ILE A 9 10.76 -32.09 22.63
CA ILE A 9 10.67 -30.87 23.46
C ILE A 9 9.27 -30.30 23.19
N GLY A 10 8.36 -30.01 24.11
CA GLY A 10 8.36 -30.04 25.56
C GLY A 10 7.01 -29.41 25.95
N LEU A 11 6.18 -30.18 26.67
CA LEU A 11 4.95 -29.70 27.30
C LEU A 11 5.34 -28.65 28.36
N ALA A 12 5.00 -27.38 28.17
CA ALA A 12 5.10 -26.39 29.22
C ALA A 12 4.04 -25.29 29.09
N THR A 13 3.29 -25.12 30.19
CA THR A 13 2.59 -23.89 30.61
C THR A 13 1.24 -23.55 29.98
N LEU A 14 0.29 -24.44 30.24
CA LEU A 14 -1.15 -24.18 30.31
C LEU A 14 -1.51 -23.48 31.65
N ALA A 15 -1.11 -22.21 31.86
CA ALA A 15 -1.33 -21.51 33.14
C ALA A 15 -1.47 -19.98 33.02
N ALA A 16 -2.29 -19.47 32.10
CA ALA A 16 -2.56 -18.03 31.99
C ALA A 16 -4.03 -17.68 31.72
N LEU A 17 -4.98 -18.52 32.16
CA LEU A 17 -6.42 -18.36 31.89
C LEU A 17 -7.31 -18.19 33.14
N LEU A 18 -6.73 -17.98 34.32
CA LEU A 18 -7.48 -17.85 35.59
C LEU A 18 -7.30 -16.51 36.33
N GLY A 19 -6.51 -15.57 35.80
CA GLY A 19 -6.24 -14.27 36.47
C GLY A 19 -7.19 -13.13 36.12
N TRP A 20 -8.11 -13.31 35.17
CA TRP A 20 -8.87 -12.19 34.58
C TRP A 20 -10.32 -12.04 35.10
N LEU A 21 -10.74 -12.84 36.10
CA LEU A 21 -12.13 -12.86 36.56
C LEU A 21 -12.43 -12.13 37.89
N MET A 22 -11.47 -11.46 38.53
CA MET A 22 -11.64 -10.91 39.89
C MET A 22 -11.26 -9.43 40.04
N GLY A 23 -11.51 -8.61 39.01
CA GLY A 23 -11.19 -7.17 39.01
C GLY A 23 -12.38 -6.24 38.79
N ARG A 24 -13.57 -6.60 39.32
CA ARG A 24 -14.78 -5.76 39.24
C ARG A 24 -14.77 -4.78 40.41
N GLY A 25 -13.98 -3.71 40.28
CA GLY A 25 -13.91 -2.60 41.22
C GLY A 25 -15.07 -1.62 41.01
N GLU A 26 -15.90 -1.51 42.04
CA GLU A 26 -16.99 -0.57 42.20
C GLU A 26 -16.53 0.89 42.31
N GLY A 27 -17.44 1.82 41.97
CA GLY A 27 -17.64 3.01 42.78
C GLY A 27 -16.78 4.23 42.46
N GLY A 28 -17.24 5.04 41.49
CA GLY A 28 -16.76 6.40 41.31
C GLY A 28 -17.88 7.30 40.79
N ARG A 29 -18.82 7.69 41.66
CA ARG A 29 -19.74 8.81 41.40
C ARG A 29 -18.91 10.08 41.31
N VAL A 30 -18.80 10.66 40.12
CA VAL A 30 -18.25 12.01 39.94
C VAL A 30 -19.40 13.01 40.06
N PRO A 31 -19.26 14.07 40.89
CA PRO A 31 -20.29 15.06 41.08
C PRO A 31 -20.48 15.94 39.84
N LEU A 32 -21.75 16.13 39.49
CA LEU A 32 -22.24 17.07 38.49
C LEU A 32 -22.08 18.49 39.03
N ALA A 33 -21.04 19.21 38.60
CA ALA A 33 -20.80 20.59 38.99
C ALA A 33 -20.97 21.53 37.78
N ALA A 34 -21.99 22.38 37.93
CA ALA A 34 -22.08 23.77 37.52
C ALA A 34 -21.70 24.17 36.09
N ALA A 35 -22.75 24.59 35.37
CA ALA A 35 -22.69 25.40 34.17
C ALA A 35 -21.92 26.71 34.40
N GLU A 36 -20.87 26.92 33.61
CA GLU A 36 -20.26 28.23 33.42
C GLU A 36 -20.50 28.68 31.97
N ARG A 37 -21.23 29.79 31.85
CA ARG A 37 -21.60 30.44 30.60
C ARG A 37 -20.34 31.08 30.00
N LEU A 38 -19.84 30.51 28.91
CA LEU A 38 -18.83 31.17 28.08
C LEU A 38 -19.53 32.03 27.03
N SER A 39 -19.19 33.32 27.10
CA SER A 39 -19.54 34.38 26.17
C SER A 39 -19.17 34.00 24.73
N VAL A 40 -20.18 34.04 23.85
CA VAL A 40 -20.03 33.92 22.40
C VAL A 40 -19.32 35.18 21.90
N SER A 41 -18.00 35.12 21.70
CA SER A 41 -17.28 36.11 20.91
C SER A 41 -17.62 35.92 19.44
N GLN A 42 -18.15 36.97 18.83
CA GLN A 42 -18.46 37.06 17.42
C GLN A 42 -17.16 36.90 16.60
N VAL A 43 -17.02 35.76 15.94
CA VAL A 43 -15.94 35.51 14.96
C VAL A 43 -16.36 36.15 13.63
N SER A 44 -15.54 37.07 13.15
CA SER A 44 -15.71 37.74 11.86
C SER A 44 -15.75 36.73 10.70
N PRO A 45 -16.51 36.99 9.63
CA PRO A 45 -16.65 36.09 8.50
C PRO A 45 -15.30 35.95 7.76
N VAL A 46 -14.76 34.73 7.76
CA VAL A 46 -13.59 34.36 6.94
C VAL A 46 -14.00 34.34 5.47
N PRO A 47 -13.24 34.97 4.55
CA PRO A 47 -13.55 34.94 3.13
C PRO A 47 -13.57 33.50 2.61
N ARG A 48 -14.68 33.14 1.96
CA ARG A 48 -14.93 31.85 1.31
C ARG A 48 -13.92 31.67 0.18
N VAL A 49 -12.81 30.97 0.45
CA VAL A 49 -11.87 30.50 -0.57
C VAL A 49 -12.63 29.50 -1.43
N MET A 50 -12.88 29.86 -2.69
CA MET A 50 -13.48 28.97 -3.66
C MET A 50 -12.53 27.80 -3.91
N SER A 51 -12.84 26.64 -3.31
CA SER A 51 -12.17 25.39 -3.61
C SER A 51 -12.34 25.11 -5.10
N ALA A 52 -11.30 25.34 -5.88
CA ALA A 52 -11.23 24.88 -7.25
C ALA A 52 -11.37 23.36 -7.21
N SER A 53 -12.54 22.88 -7.65
CA SER A 53 -12.82 21.47 -7.86
C SER A 53 -11.86 20.98 -8.93
N MET A 54 -10.69 20.51 -8.50
CA MET A 54 -9.80 19.73 -9.36
C MET A 54 -10.48 18.39 -9.55
N SER A 55 -11.39 18.34 -10.53
CA SER A 55 -11.83 17.10 -11.13
C SER A 55 -10.58 16.34 -11.51
N ALA A 56 -10.27 15.29 -10.74
CA ALA A 56 -9.28 14.32 -11.10
C ALA A 56 -9.69 13.77 -12.48
N GLN A 57 -9.08 14.32 -13.53
CA GLN A 57 -9.16 13.77 -14.87
C GLN A 57 -8.54 12.40 -14.79
N LYS A 58 -9.39 11.42 -14.45
CA LYS A 58 -9.17 10.01 -14.69
C LYS A 58 -8.93 9.90 -16.18
N SER A 59 -7.66 9.94 -16.57
CA SER A 59 -7.20 9.81 -17.95
C SER A 59 -7.63 8.44 -18.47
N ALA A 60 -8.88 8.36 -18.88
CA ALA A 60 -9.51 7.23 -19.52
C ALA A 60 -9.37 7.46 -21.02
N LEU A 61 -8.15 7.30 -21.52
CA LEU A 61 -8.00 6.86 -22.90
C LEU A 61 -7.56 5.41 -22.81
N PRO A 62 -8.44 4.43 -23.08
CA PRO A 62 -7.99 3.08 -23.31
C PRO A 62 -7.03 3.14 -24.49
N SER A 63 -5.81 2.67 -24.31
CA SER A 63 -4.93 2.39 -25.44
C SER A 63 -5.55 1.21 -26.19
N GLU A 64 -6.53 1.50 -27.06
CA GLU A 64 -7.14 0.50 -27.92
C GLU A 64 -6.02 -0.14 -28.76
N GLY A 65 -5.77 -1.42 -28.51
CA GLY A 65 -4.92 -2.26 -29.36
C GLY A 65 -3.55 -2.68 -28.82
N ARG A 66 -3.06 -2.16 -27.68
CA ARG A 66 -1.83 -2.74 -27.09
C ARG A 66 -2.19 -3.90 -26.16
N GLU A 67 -1.72 -5.09 -26.51
CA GLU A 67 -1.71 -6.25 -25.62
C GLU A 67 -0.73 -5.96 -24.47
N ILE A 68 -1.22 -6.01 -23.24
CA ILE A 68 -0.38 -5.83 -22.05
C ILE A 68 0.17 -7.21 -21.70
N VAL A 69 1.49 -7.35 -21.81
CA VAL A 69 2.19 -8.56 -21.39
C VAL A 69 2.34 -8.54 -19.86
N ASP A 70 2.06 -9.67 -19.21
CA ASP A 70 2.28 -9.85 -17.77
C ASP A 70 3.78 -9.85 -17.46
N LYS A 71 4.27 -8.73 -16.92
CA LYS A 71 5.71 -8.54 -16.62
C LYS A 71 6.21 -9.49 -15.53
N PHE A 72 5.31 -10.01 -14.70
CA PHE A 72 5.62 -10.85 -13.55
C PHE A 72 5.19 -12.30 -13.77
N ALA A 73 4.98 -12.72 -15.02
CA ALA A 73 4.60 -14.11 -15.34
C ALA A 73 5.66 -15.15 -14.94
N LYS A 74 6.93 -14.74 -14.87
CA LYS A 74 8.08 -15.60 -14.50
C LYS A 74 8.45 -15.53 -13.01
N ALA A 75 7.85 -14.62 -12.25
CA ALA A 75 8.15 -14.45 -10.83
C ALA A 75 7.51 -15.57 -9.99
N GLU A 76 8.15 -15.93 -8.87
CA GLU A 76 7.59 -16.92 -7.94
C GLU A 76 6.34 -16.35 -7.28
N VAL A 77 5.22 -17.07 -7.36
CA VAL A 77 3.96 -16.63 -6.75
C VAL A 77 3.87 -17.18 -5.33
N LEU A 78 4.01 -16.32 -4.33
CA LEU A 78 3.91 -16.66 -2.91
C LEU A 78 2.46 -16.82 -2.46
N ALA A 79 1.56 -15.98 -2.99
CA ALA A 79 0.13 -16.04 -2.70
C ALA A 79 -0.68 -15.43 -3.85
N SER A 80 -1.93 -15.85 -4.01
CA SER A 80 -2.83 -15.31 -5.04
C SER A 80 -4.28 -15.33 -4.56
N GLN A 81 -4.99 -14.25 -4.87
CA GLN A 81 -6.43 -14.10 -4.64
C GLN A 81 -7.09 -13.58 -5.91
N GLN A 82 -8.30 -14.07 -6.20
CA GLN A 82 -9.07 -13.65 -7.36
C GLN A 82 -10.48 -13.23 -6.95
N THR A 83 -11.04 -12.25 -7.66
CA THR A 83 -12.41 -11.78 -7.47
C THR A 83 -12.99 -11.44 -8.82
N GLU A 84 -14.12 -12.05 -9.17
CA GLU A 84 -14.86 -11.73 -10.38
C GLU A 84 -15.83 -10.58 -10.12
N VAL A 85 -15.79 -9.57 -10.99
CA VAL A 85 -16.66 -8.40 -10.97
C VAL A 85 -17.34 -8.32 -12.33
N LYS A 86 -18.66 -8.20 -12.36
CA LYS A 86 -19.38 -7.90 -13.61
C LYS A 86 -19.22 -6.42 -13.93
N THR A 87 -18.78 -6.09 -15.13
CA THR A 87 -18.73 -4.70 -15.60
C THR A 87 -20.12 -4.21 -15.98
N ALA A 88 -20.29 -2.89 -16.12
CA ALA A 88 -21.51 -2.30 -16.66
C ALA A 88 -21.79 -2.73 -18.12
N SER A 89 -20.74 -3.09 -18.88
CA SER A 89 -20.86 -3.66 -20.23
C SER A 89 -21.36 -5.11 -20.25
N GLY A 90 -21.49 -5.76 -19.09
CA GLY A 90 -21.87 -7.17 -18.97
C GLY A 90 -20.70 -8.15 -19.14
N GLU A 91 -19.49 -7.64 -19.40
CA GLU A 91 -18.26 -8.44 -19.46
C GLU A 91 -17.83 -8.90 -18.05
N LYS A 92 -17.11 -10.02 -17.99
CA LYS A 92 -16.54 -10.53 -16.74
C LYS A 92 -15.13 -9.93 -16.55
N LEU A 93 -14.99 -9.05 -15.56
CA LEU A 93 -13.71 -8.52 -15.12
C LEU A 93 -13.18 -9.36 -13.95
N LEU A 94 -12.09 -10.08 -14.16
CA LEU A 94 -11.36 -10.78 -13.13
C LEU A 94 -10.32 -9.84 -12.52
N ARG A 95 -10.44 -9.54 -11.24
CA ARG A 95 -9.40 -8.90 -10.45
C ARG A 95 -8.55 -9.95 -9.78
N ARG A 96 -7.28 -10.03 -10.13
CA ARG A 96 -6.31 -10.97 -9.55
C ARG A 96 -5.25 -10.20 -8.78
N VAL A 97 -5.08 -10.54 -7.52
CA VAL A 97 -4.07 -9.97 -6.64
C VAL A 97 -3.06 -11.06 -6.33
N ARG A 98 -1.79 -10.84 -6.65
CA ARG A 98 -0.69 -11.76 -6.38
C ARG A 98 0.31 -11.12 -5.43
N LEU A 99 0.88 -11.94 -4.55
CA LEU A 99 2.14 -11.64 -3.90
C LEU A 99 3.20 -12.45 -4.62
N VAL A 100 4.17 -11.77 -5.25
CA VAL A 100 5.23 -12.40 -6.03
C VAL A 100 6.59 -12.08 -5.42
N ARG A 101 7.57 -12.96 -5.65
CA ARG A 101 8.97 -12.77 -5.30
C ARG A 101 9.80 -12.63 -6.57
N ASP A 102 10.54 -11.54 -6.66
CA ASP A 102 11.47 -11.24 -7.75
C ASP A 102 12.80 -10.71 -7.19
N GLU A 103 13.82 -11.58 -7.15
CA GLU A 103 15.14 -11.29 -6.59
C GLU A 103 15.95 -10.26 -7.42
N SER A 104 15.46 -9.86 -8.60
CA SER A 104 16.11 -8.80 -9.38
C SER A 104 15.80 -7.38 -8.85
N PHE A 105 14.79 -7.24 -8.00
CA PHE A 105 14.41 -5.96 -7.39
C PHE A 105 15.09 -5.75 -6.04
N LYS A 106 15.33 -4.47 -5.71
CA LYS A 106 15.82 -4.06 -4.39
C LYS A 106 14.90 -4.53 -3.25
N TYR A 107 13.60 -4.61 -3.51
CA TYR A 107 12.60 -5.13 -2.57
C TYR A 107 11.91 -6.32 -3.25
N PRO A 108 12.29 -7.56 -2.92
CA PRO A 108 11.94 -8.71 -3.75
C PRO A 108 10.48 -9.12 -3.63
N VAL A 109 9.79 -8.75 -2.54
CA VAL A 109 8.38 -9.09 -2.34
C VAL A 109 7.50 -7.99 -2.92
N LEU A 110 6.74 -8.32 -3.96
CA LEU A 110 5.88 -7.40 -4.70
C LEU A 110 4.42 -7.81 -4.60
N ARG A 111 3.52 -6.84 -4.44
CA ARG A 111 2.08 -7.00 -4.64
C ARG A 111 1.74 -6.58 -6.07
N VAL A 112 1.16 -7.49 -6.83
CA VAL A 112 0.74 -7.27 -8.21
C VAL A 112 -0.78 -7.36 -8.30
N GLU A 113 -1.41 -6.32 -8.82
CA GLU A 113 -2.84 -6.23 -9.06
C GLU A 113 -3.09 -6.25 -10.57
N ASP A 114 -3.68 -7.35 -11.04
CA ASP A 114 -4.07 -7.55 -12.42
C ASP A 114 -5.59 -7.33 -12.57
N GLU A 115 -5.99 -6.58 -13.59
CA GLU A 115 -7.36 -6.57 -14.09
C GLU A 115 -7.38 -7.28 -15.44
N ILE A 116 -8.18 -8.34 -15.54
CA ILE A 116 -8.25 -9.24 -16.69
C ILE A 116 -9.69 -9.27 -17.19
N VAL A 117 -9.91 -8.99 -18.47
CA VAL A 117 -11.23 -9.14 -19.10
C VAL A 117 -11.30 -10.53 -19.73
N ARG A 118 -12.31 -11.33 -19.36
CA ARG A 118 -12.56 -12.61 -20.01
C ARG A 118 -13.46 -12.41 -21.22
N THR A 119 -12.94 -12.68 -22.41
CA THR A 119 -13.71 -12.67 -23.66
C THR A 119 -13.85 -14.10 -24.21
N PRO A 120 -14.75 -14.35 -25.17
CA PRO A 120 -14.82 -15.64 -25.86
C PRO A 120 -13.51 -16.05 -26.55
N GLN A 121 -12.66 -15.08 -26.90
CA GLN A 121 -11.34 -15.29 -27.53
C GLN A 121 -10.24 -15.60 -26.52
N GLY A 122 -10.48 -15.43 -25.21
CA GLY A 122 -9.54 -15.69 -24.14
C GLY A 122 -9.49 -14.60 -23.07
N ASP A 123 -8.60 -14.80 -22.10
CA ASP A 123 -8.35 -13.83 -21.03
C ASP A 123 -7.36 -12.77 -21.51
N ARG A 124 -7.75 -11.50 -21.42
CA ARG A 124 -6.92 -10.35 -21.79
C ARG A 124 -6.57 -9.51 -20.57
N LEU A 125 -5.28 -9.34 -20.29
CA LEU A 125 -4.79 -8.43 -19.28
C LEU A 125 -5.03 -6.98 -19.74
N VAL A 126 -5.86 -6.24 -19.02
CA VAL A 126 -6.22 -4.84 -19.35
C VAL A 126 -5.51 -3.82 -18.47
N ARG A 127 -5.07 -4.24 -17.27
CA ARG A 127 -4.29 -3.40 -16.37
C ARG A 127 -3.43 -4.28 -15.48
N GLN A 128 -2.20 -3.83 -15.24
CA GLN A 128 -1.32 -4.41 -14.23
C GLN A 128 -0.70 -3.28 -13.42
N ASN A 129 -0.87 -3.33 -12.10
CA ASN A 129 -0.25 -2.40 -11.16
C ASN A 129 0.65 -3.20 -10.22
N ALA A 130 1.89 -2.74 -10.02
CA ALA A 130 2.84 -3.38 -9.12
C ALA A 130 3.29 -2.39 -8.04
N MET A 131 3.39 -2.89 -6.82
CA MET A 131 3.87 -2.13 -5.67
C MET A 131 4.68 -3.06 -4.77
N VAL A 132 5.51 -2.49 -3.90
CA VAL A 132 6.23 -3.30 -2.91
C VAL A 132 5.22 -3.89 -1.92
N GLY A 133 5.33 -5.19 -1.65
CA GLY A 133 4.35 -5.94 -0.87
C GLY A 133 4.57 -5.92 0.65
N ASP A 134 5.73 -5.44 1.11
CA ASP A 134 6.16 -5.53 2.50
C ASP A 134 6.26 -4.19 3.24
N HIS A 135 6.11 -3.06 2.57
CA HIS A 135 6.21 -1.75 3.21
C HIS A 135 5.34 -0.68 2.54
N VAL A 136 5.15 0.42 3.25
CA VAL A 136 4.42 1.61 2.78
C VAL A 136 5.27 2.87 3.00
N MET A 137 4.98 3.90 2.21
CA MET A 137 5.52 5.24 2.40
C MET A 137 4.62 6.02 3.35
N VAL A 138 5.22 6.65 4.36
CA VAL A 138 4.50 7.44 5.36
C VAL A 138 5.12 8.83 5.45
N LYS A 139 4.29 9.87 5.38
CA LYS A 139 4.66 11.25 5.71
C LYS A 139 4.04 11.61 7.05
N LEU A 140 4.88 11.98 8.01
CA LEU A 140 4.42 12.37 9.35
C LEU A 140 4.08 13.85 9.41
N ARG A 141 3.13 14.22 10.27
CA ARG A 141 2.86 15.63 10.60
C ARG A 141 4.03 16.29 11.32
N ASN A 142 4.62 15.58 12.27
CA ASN A 142 5.85 15.99 12.92
C ASN A 142 7.05 15.32 12.22
N PRO A 143 7.78 16.03 11.33
CA PRO A 143 8.91 15.45 10.61
C PRO A 143 10.10 15.10 11.53
N LYS A 144 10.10 15.63 12.76
CA LYS A 144 11.13 15.40 13.79
C LYS A 144 10.74 14.30 14.79
N MET A 145 9.59 13.64 14.62
CA MET A 145 9.17 12.55 15.49
C MET A 145 10.28 11.47 15.59
N PRO A 146 10.66 11.07 16.81
CA PRO A 146 11.57 9.94 17.02
C PRO A 146 11.02 8.64 16.46
N GLU A 147 11.89 7.78 15.93
CA GLU A 147 11.49 6.49 15.38
C GLU A 147 10.76 5.61 16.40
N ALA A 148 11.25 5.53 17.64
CA ALA A 148 10.62 4.75 18.69
C ALA A 148 9.19 5.24 19.00
N GLU A 149 8.94 6.55 18.92
CA GLU A 149 7.60 7.12 19.11
C GLU A 149 6.68 6.75 17.94
N LEU A 150 7.18 6.82 16.70
CA LEU A 150 6.45 6.35 15.53
C LEU A 150 6.07 4.88 15.69
N LEU A 151 7.02 3.99 15.97
CA LEU A 151 6.76 2.56 16.14
C LEU A 151 5.74 2.29 17.26
N LYS A 152 5.78 3.06 18.34
CA LYS A 152 4.77 2.99 19.41
C LYS A 152 3.39 3.40 18.91
N VAL A 153 3.28 4.48 18.13
CA VAL A 153 2.02 4.95 17.52
C VAL A 153 1.46 3.94 16.51
N LEU A 154 2.32 3.26 15.74
CA LEU A 154 1.89 2.21 14.81
C LEU A 154 1.25 1.01 15.54
N GLY A 155 1.58 0.81 16.82
CA GLY A 155 0.99 -0.21 17.68
C GLY A 155 1.21 -1.65 17.18
N ASP A 156 2.19 -1.86 16.30
CA ASP A 156 2.38 -3.10 15.56
C ASP A 156 3.69 -3.76 15.95
N GLY A 157 3.61 -4.90 16.64
CA GLY A 157 4.77 -5.68 17.06
C GLY A 157 5.61 -6.24 15.90
N GLY A 158 5.16 -6.08 14.66
CA GLY A 158 5.89 -6.48 13.46
C GLY A 158 6.30 -5.33 12.54
N ALA A 159 6.09 -4.06 12.93
CA ALA A 159 6.51 -2.91 12.10
C ALA A 159 7.96 -2.50 12.38
N SER A 160 8.66 -2.09 11.33
CA SER A 160 10.03 -1.55 11.41
C SER A 160 10.22 -0.39 10.43
N VAL A 161 11.08 0.56 10.76
CA VAL A 161 11.47 1.62 9.82
C VAL A 161 12.67 1.15 9.02
N ARG A 162 12.50 1.01 7.71
CA ARG A 162 13.60 0.62 6.80
C ARG A 162 14.48 1.79 6.41
N LYS A 163 13.85 2.95 6.18
CA LYS A 163 14.55 4.14 5.67
C LYS A 163 13.80 5.40 6.04
N ARG A 164 14.56 6.42 6.45
CA ARG A 164 14.09 7.80 6.56
C ARG A 164 14.63 8.62 5.39
N MET A 165 13.81 9.50 4.84
CA MET A 165 14.17 10.43 3.77
C MET A 165 13.97 11.88 4.27
N PRO A 166 14.97 12.46 4.96
CA PRO A 166 14.82 13.76 5.63
C PRO A 166 14.39 14.90 4.70
N ALA A 167 14.89 14.90 3.46
CA ALA A 167 14.59 15.95 2.49
C ALA A 167 13.09 16.01 2.10
N SER A 168 12.42 14.86 2.03
CA SER A 168 10.98 14.78 1.70
C SER A 168 10.09 14.63 2.94
N GLY A 169 10.68 14.31 4.09
CA GLY A 169 9.97 13.95 5.32
C GLY A 169 9.27 12.58 5.22
N LEU A 170 9.62 11.75 4.24
CA LEU A 170 9.04 10.43 4.03
C LEU A 170 9.79 9.34 4.80
N TRP A 171 9.04 8.32 5.21
CA TRP A 171 9.51 7.15 5.94
C TRP A 171 9.05 5.90 5.21
N LEU A 172 9.92 4.89 5.09
CA LEU A 172 9.55 3.55 4.63
C LEU A 172 9.32 2.66 5.84
N VAL A 173 8.06 2.29 6.06
CA VAL A 173 7.64 1.45 7.19
C VAL A 173 7.30 0.06 6.67
N ALA A 174 8.09 -0.94 7.07
CA ALA A 174 7.96 -2.33 6.67
C ALA A 174 7.27 -3.19 7.73
N PHE A 175 6.67 -4.28 7.28
CA PHE A 175 5.93 -5.24 8.09
C PHE A 175 6.56 -6.63 7.97
N ALA A 176 6.68 -7.34 9.08
CA ALA A 176 7.39 -8.62 9.17
C ALA A 176 6.82 -9.73 8.26
N GLU A 177 5.49 -9.79 8.14
CA GLU A 177 4.79 -10.83 7.36
C GLU A 177 4.05 -10.21 6.17
N PRO A 178 4.67 -10.18 4.98
CA PRO A 178 3.97 -9.73 3.79
C PRO A 178 2.91 -10.76 3.38
N LYS A 179 1.66 -10.31 3.33
CA LYS A 179 0.48 -11.04 2.83
C LYS A 179 -0.11 -10.21 1.70
N THR A 180 -1.01 -10.80 0.92
CA THR A 180 -1.71 -10.05 -0.13
C THR A 180 -2.31 -8.78 0.46
N ASP A 181 -2.98 -8.83 1.60
CA ASP A 181 -3.66 -7.68 2.21
C ASP A 181 -2.79 -6.76 3.10
N THR A 182 -1.47 -7.01 3.26
CA THR A 182 -0.61 -6.24 4.17
C THR A 182 -0.59 -4.74 3.85
N VAL A 183 -0.35 -4.38 2.58
CA VAL A 183 -0.31 -2.98 2.13
C VAL A 183 -1.66 -2.27 2.31
N PRO A 184 -2.79 -2.76 1.77
CA PRO A 184 -4.07 -2.07 1.94
C PRO A 184 -4.52 -1.99 3.41
N ARG A 185 -4.25 -3.02 4.22
CA ARG A 185 -4.53 -3.00 5.66
C ARG A 185 -3.69 -1.96 6.38
N ALA A 186 -2.40 -1.85 6.05
CA ALA A 186 -1.52 -0.82 6.59
C ALA A 186 -2.01 0.58 6.23
N ILE A 187 -2.33 0.85 4.97
CA ILE A 187 -2.86 2.14 4.52
C ILE A 187 -4.14 2.50 5.29
N SER A 188 -5.12 1.59 5.33
CA SER A 188 -6.40 1.81 6.02
C SER A 188 -6.25 2.05 7.53
N ARG A 189 -5.25 1.43 8.17
CA ARG A 189 -4.95 1.68 9.58
C ARG A 189 -4.29 3.03 9.78
N LEU A 190 -3.23 3.31 9.02
CA LEU A 190 -2.41 4.51 9.21
C LEU A 190 -3.12 5.79 8.77
N SER A 191 -4.03 5.71 7.80
CA SER A 191 -4.86 6.84 7.41
C SER A 191 -5.80 7.32 8.52
N LYS A 192 -6.10 6.47 9.51
CA LYS A 192 -6.91 6.84 10.69
C LYS A 192 -6.11 7.56 11.78
N LEU A 193 -4.78 7.56 11.69
CA LEU A 193 -3.89 8.21 12.65
C LEU A 193 -3.64 9.67 12.22
N GLU A 194 -4.72 10.41 11.95
CA GLU A 194 -4.65 11.73 11.35
C GLU A 194 -3.87 12.74 12.19
N GLU A 195 -3.74 12.54 13.50
CA GLU A 195 -2.95 13.40 14.39
C GLU A 195 -1.42 13.27 14.14
N HIS A 196 -0.97 12.12 13.64
CA HIS A 196 0.44 11.81 13.47
C HIS A 196 0.85 11.65 12.00
N VAL A 197 -0.05 11.16 11.16
CA VAL A 197 0.20 10.82 9.75
C VAL A 197 -0.48 11.85 8.86
N LEU A 198 0.30 12.47 7.98
CA LEU A 198 -0.19 13.39 6.96
C LEU A 198 -0.60 12.65 5.69
N VAL A 199 0.22 11.70 5.24
CA VAL A 199 0.01 10.91 4.01
C VAL A 199 0.52 9.49 4.24
N VAL A 200 -0.20 8.51 3.71
CA VAL A 200 0.25 7.11 3.61
C VAL A 200 -0.07 6.57 2.23
N GLU A 201 0.94 6.02 1.56
CA GLU A 201 0.84 5.55 0.17
C GLU A 201 1.59 4.23 -0.04
N PRO A 202 1.15 3.39 -1.00
CA PRO A 202 1.94 2.25 -1.44
C PRO A 202 3.21 2.72 -2.17
N ASP A 203 4.30 1.96 -2.07
CA ASP A 203 5.51 2.20 -2.87
C ASP A 203 5.35 1.54 -4.25
N HIS A 204 4.93 2.31 -5.25
CA HIS A 204 4.67 1.80 -6.60
C HIS A 204 5.96 1.54 -7.38
N ILE A 205 6.01 0.37 -8.04
CA ILE A 205 7.09 0.06 -8.98
C ILE A 205 6.77 0.68 -10.33
N MET A 206 7.52 1.72 -10.68
CA MET A 206 7.43 2.38 -11.97
C MET A 206 8.48 1.80 -12.92
N THR A 207 8.05 1.25 -14.05
CA THR A 207 8.97 0.91 -15.14
C THR A 207 9.07 2.09 -16.08
N ALA A 208 10.28 2.57 -16.36
CA ALA A 208 10.48 3.47 -17.48
C ALA A 208 10.10 2.72 -18.76
N GLN A 209 9.09 3.22 -19.48
CA GLN A 209 8.93 2.80 -20.87
C GLN A 209 10.13 3.37 -21.61
N ALA A 210 10.95 2.49 -22.20
CA ALA A 210 11.94 2.94 -23.17
C ALA A 210 11.15 3.68 -24.25
N ALA A 211 11.26 5.01 -24.26
CA ALA A 211 10.74 5.79 -25.36
C ALA A 211 11.47 5.26 -26.59
N ALA A 212 10.71 4.71 -27.55
CA ALA A 212 11.28 4.34 -28.82
C ALA A 212 11.98 5.60 -29.32
N THR A 213 13.31 5.61 -29.26
CA THR A 213 14.09 6.76 -29.71
C THR A 213 13.88 6.76 -31.20
N THR A 214 12.90 7.54 -31.65
CA THR A 214 12.73 7.80 -33.06
C THR A 214 14.00 8.56 -33.41
N ALA A 215 14.96 7.89 -34.05
CA ALA A 215 16.17 8.54 -34.49
C ALA A 215 15.73 9.80 -35.23
N PRO A 216 16.21 10.99 -34.84
CA PRO A 216 15.75 12.21 -35.48
C PRO A 216 16.04 12.08 -36.98
N ALA A 217 15.11 12.53 -37.82
CA ALA A 217 15.14 12.27 -39.28
C ALA A 217 16.47 12.67 -39.95
N TRP A 218 17.22 13.61 -39.36
CA TRP A 218 18.54 14.02 -39.85
C TRP A 218 19.63 12.96 -39.68
N ALA A 219 19.50 12.03 -38.73
CA ALA A 219 20.46 10.95 -38.49
C ALA A 219 20.45 9.87 -39.60
N VAL A 220 19.45 9.87 -40.49
CA VAL A 220 19.37 8.93 -41.61
C VAL A 220 20.20 9.37 -42.82
N CYS A 221 20.63 10.64 -42.89
CA CYS A 221 21.33 11.16 -44.08
C CYS A 221 22.86 11.03 -44.07
N ALA A 222 23.49 10.63 -42.96
CA ALA A 222 24.96 10.61 -42.86
C ALA A 222 25.64 9.39 -43.54
N GLY A 223 24.89 8.50 -44.20
CA GLY A 223 25.41 7.21 -44.70
C GLY A 223 25.24 6.92 -46.19
N ARG A 224 24.64 7.80 -47.00
CA ARG A 224 24.53 7.58 -48.46
C ARG A 224 25.54 8.45 -49.21
N SER A 225 26.72 7.87 -49.41
CA SER A 225 27.75 8.32 -50.37
C SER A 225 27.26 8.08 -51.80
N LEU A 226 26.38 8.94 -52.30
CA LEU A 226 26.09 9.12 -53.73
C LEU A 226 25.78 10.61 -53.98
N CYS A 227 26.83 11.42 -53.89
CA CYS A 227 26.99 12.66 -54.66
C CYS A 227 28.23 12.48 -55.53
#